data_AF-A0A934EJX0-F1
#
_entry.id   AF-A0A934EJX0-F1
#
_cell.length_a   1.000
_cell.length_b   1.000
_cell.length_c   1.000
_cell.angle_alpha   90.00
_cell.angle_beta   90.00
_cell.angle_gamma   90.00
#
_symmetry.space_group_name_H-M   'P 1'
#
loop_
_entity.id
_entity.type
_entity.pdbx_description
1 polymer ?
#
loop_
_entity_poly.entity_id
_entity_poly.type
_entity_poly.pdbx_seq_one_letter_code
_entity_poly.pdbx_strand_id
1 'polypeptide(L)'
;MPEVLEETIQSQIEQQPADLSHKDSETVSESLNGIHFKLPVFEGPLDLLLHLIKESKIDIYDIPIVDITRQYLGYIKMLKELNLEIAGDFLVMAATLIHIKSKMLLPPDEDQSEDVIEDPRTELVQRLLEYQSYKDSSLHLRKREEMWKNIFTRSIPDKDSLEFDSEPELFDANVFDLISAFQK
;
A
#
# COMPACT_ATOMS: atom_id res chain seq x y z
N MET A 1 -16.07 -18.29 63.35
CA MET A 1 -17.42 -17.88 63.77
C MET A 1 -17.32 -17.46 65.23
N PRO A 2 -17.93 -16.34 65.66
CA PRO A 2 -18.65 -15.31 64.89
C PRO A 2 -17.67 -14.18 64.43
N GLU A 3 -17.94 -13.23 63.52
CA GLU A 3 -19.18 -12.53 63.13
C GLU A 3 -19.55 -11.35 64.06
N VAL A 4 -20.14 -10.29 63.47
CA VAL A 4 -20.54 -8.96 63.99
C VAL A 4 -19.52 -7.81 63.77
N LEU A 5 -20.06 -6.63 63.39
CA LEU A 5 -19.44 -5.30 63.18
C LEU A 5 -19.17 -4.83 61.72
N GLU A 6 -19.91 -5.35 60.73
CA GLU A 6 -20.17 -4.61 59.48
C GLU A 6 -21.46 -3.77 59.60
N GLU A 7 -21.46 -2.65 60.36
CA GLU A 7 -22.68 -1.80 60.44
C GLU A 7 -22.48 -0.29 60.74
N THR A 8 -21.24 0.22 60.77
CA THR A 8 -20.97 1.59 61.29
C THR A 8 -20.66 2.65 60.22
N ILE A 9 -20.38 2.27 58.96
CA ILE A 9 -19.95 3.23 57.91
C ILE A 9 -21.14 3.78 57.08
N GLN A 10 -22.35 3.27 57.28
CA GLN A 10 -23.56 3.64 56.52
C GLN A 10 -24.29 4.90 57.04
N SER A 11 -23.60 5.85 57.72
CA SER A 11 -24.23 6.98 58.43
C SER A 11 -23.74 8.39 58.07
N GLN A 12 -23.08 8.57 56.91
CA GLN A 12 -22.77 9.91 56.37
C GLN A 12 -23.37 10.11 54.96
N ILE A 13 -24.61 10.58 54.97
CA ILE A 13 -25.34 11.17 53.83
C ILE A 13 -25.70 12.62 54.21
N GLU A 14 -25.78 13.51 53.22
CA GLU A 14 -26.32 14.89 53.26
C GLU A 14 -25.52 15.97 54.04
N GLN A 15 -25.38 17.23 53.57
CA GLN A 15 -25.91 17.95 52.38
C GLN A 15 -24.71 18.56 51.56
N GLN A 16 -24.80 19.47 50.56
CA GLN A 16 -25.86 20.31 49.97
C GLN A 16 -25.48 20.66 48.49
N PRO A 17 -26.43 20.96 47.56
CA PRO A 17 -26.15 20.95 46.12
C PRO A 17 -26.13 22.34 45.40
N ALA A 18 -25.68 22.35 44.15
CA ALA A 18 -26.03 23.30 43.06
C ALA A 18 -25.65 22.64 41.71
N ASP A 19 -26.61 22.19 40.90
CA ASP A 19 -27.28 22.93 39.81
C ASP A 19 -26.37 23.28 38.60
N LEU A 20 -26.58 22.59 37.48
CA LEU A 20 -27.12 23.24 36.27
C LEU A 20 -27.74 22.22 35.32
N SER A 21 -29.00 22.40 34.96
CA SER A 21 -29.65 21.63 33.90
C SER A 21 -29.24 22.14 32.52
N HIS A 22 -29.06 21.24 31.56
CA HIS A 22 -29.86 21.31 30.34
C HIS A 22 -30.09 19.92 29.73
N LYS A 23 -31.20 19.84 28.99
CA LYS A 23 -31.91 18.63 28.60
C LYS A 23 -31.96 18.56 27.06
N ASP A 24 -32.39 17.40 26.55
CA ASP A 24 -32.86 17.19 25.18
C ASP A 24 -31.80 17.13 24.05
N SER A 25 -31.41 15.91 23.69
CA SER A 25 -31.47 15.46 22.29
C SER A 25 -31.46 13.93 22.21
N GLU A 26 -32.64 13.34 22.01
CA GLU A 26 -32.71 12.03 21.37
C GLU A 26 -32.35 12.20 19.88
N THR A 27 -31.26 11.60 19.43
CA THR A 27 -31.11 11.26 18.01
C THR A 27 -30.51 9.86 17.88
N VAL A 28 -31.34 8.98 17.32
CA VAL A 28 -31.05 7.65 16.77
C VAL A 28 -29.61 7.53 16.26
N SER A 29 -28.74 6.84 17.01
CA SER A 29 -27.46 6.34 16.50
C SER A 29 -27.72 5.07 15.68
N GLU A 30 -28.17 5.28 14.46
CA GLU A 30 -28.42 4.24 13.46
C GLU A 30 -27.16 3.39 13.26
N SER A 31 -27.34 2.07 13.18
CA SER A 31 -26.25 1.10 13.20
C SER A 31 -25.46 1.09 11.90
N LEU A 32 -24.54 2.05 11.75
CA LEU A 32 -23.45 1.95 10.80
C LEU A 32 -22.50 0.84 11.29
N ASN A 33 -22.77 -0.39 10.84
CA ASN A 33 -21.80 -1.48 10.88
C ASN A 33 -20.49 -0.94 10.32
N GLY A 34 -19.47 -0.84 11.17
CA GLY A 34 -18.16 -0.31 10.80
C GLY A 34 -17.47 -1.21 9.79
N ILE A 35 -17.78 -1.03 8.51
CA ILE A 35 -17.01 -1.61 7.42
C ILE A 35 -15.66 -0.88 7.42
N HIS A 36 -14.72 -1.46 8.16
CA HIS A 36 -13.38 -0.93 8.32
C HIS A 36 -12.59 -1.15 7.03
N PHE A 37 -12.88 -0.34 6.00
CA PHE A 37 -12.13 -0.31 4.75
C PHE A 37 -10.69 0.10 5.04
N LYS A 38 -9.82 -0.89 5.24
CA LYS A 38 -8.37 -0.69 5.06
C LYS A 38 -8.15 -0.50 3.58
N LEU A 39 -7.95 0.73 3.13
CA LEU A 39 -7.49 0.95 1.77
C LEU A 39 -6.11 0.31 1.63
N PRO A 40 -5.91 -0.63 0.70
CA PRO A 40 -4.56 -1.02 0.32
C PRO A 40 -3.80 0.21 -0.18
N VAL A 41 -2.69 0.51 0.48
CA VAL A 41 -1.69 1.45 -0.02
C VAL A 41 -1.00 0.74 -1.19
N PHE A 42 -1.36 1.15 -2.41
CA PHE A 42 -0.76 0.62 -3.63
C PHE A 42 0.50 1.40 -3.99
N GLU A 43 1.54 0.69 -4.41
CA GLU A 43 2.84 1.25 -4.86
C GLU A 43 2.76 1.89 -6.26
N GLY A 44 1.56 2.22 -6.75
CA GLY A 44 1.31 2.84 -8.05
C GLY A 44 0.07 2.33 -8.78
N PRO A 45 -0.24 2.89 -9.96
CA PRO A 45 -1.47 2.57 -10.70
C PRO A 45 -1.46 1.20 -11.35
N LEU A 46 -0.29 0.67 -11.74
CA LEU A 46 -0.16 -0.71 -12.24
C LEU A 46 -0.45 -1.75 -11.15
N ASP A 47 -0.12 -1.45 -9.89
CA ASP A 47 -0.39 -2.38 -8.79
C ASP A 47 -1.88 -2.45 -8.44
N LEU A 48 -2.56 -1.29 -8.43
CA LEU A 48 -4.02 -1.23 -8.34
C LEU A 48 -4.67 -2.02 -9.48
N LEU A 49 -4.17 -1.91 -10.72
CA LEU A 49 -4.71 -2.68 -11.84
C LEU A 49 -4.49 -4.20 -11.68
N LEU A 50 -3.30 -4.65 -11.30
CA LEU A 50 -3.06 -6.06 -11.00
C LEU A 50 -3.94 -6.57 -9.85
N HIS A 51 -4.23 -5.73 -8.85
CA HIS A 51 -5.14 -6.08 -7.76
C HIS A 51 -6.57 -6.29 -8.28
N LEU A 52 -7.12 -5.35 -9.04
CA LEU A 52 -8.48 -5.43 -9.61
C LEU A 52 -8.64 -6.63 -10.55
N ILE A 53 -7.63 -6.94 -11.38
CA ILE A 53 -7.60 -8.11 -12.26
C ILE A 53 -7.64 -9.41 -11.44
N LYS A 54 -6.82 -9.50 -10.38
CA LYS A 54 -6.75 -10.67 -9.48
C LYS A 54 -8.04 -10.86 -8.67
N GLU A 55 -8.62 -9.78 -8.16
CA GLU A 55 -9.89 -9.81 -7.41
C GLU A 55 -11.06 -10.26 -8.30
N SER A 56 -11.13 -9.70 -9.51
CA SER A 56 -12.15 -10.05 -10.52
C SER A 56 -11.94 -11.44 -11.16
N LYS A 57 -10.82 -12.13 -10.87
CA LYS A 57 -10.39 -13.41 -11.49
C LYS A 57 -10.33 -13.36 -13.02
N ILE A 58 -9.91 -12.21 -13.55
CA ILE A 58 -9.73 -11.94 -14.97
C ILE A 58 -8.37 -12.48 -15.43
N ASP A 59 -8.28 -12.98 -16.67
CA ASP A 59 -7.00 -13.30 -17.29
C ASP A 59 -6.27 -12.00 -17.68
N ILE A 60 -5.00 -11.89 -17.35
CA ILE A 60 -4.15 -10.75 -17.71
C ILE A 60 -3.98 -10.61 -19.23
N TYR A 61 -4.12 -11.70 -19.99
CA TYR A 61 -4.12 -11.66 -21.46
C TYR A 61 -5.46 -11.22 -22.05
N ASP A 62 -6.58 -11.44 -21.35
CA ASP A 62 -7.92 -11.07 -21.81
C ASP A 62 -8.66 -10.16 -20.81
N ILE A 63 -8.16 -8.94 -20.69
CA ILE A 63 -8.72 -7.93 -19.79
C ILE A 63 -9.97 -7.29 -20.43
N PRO A 64 -11.18 -7.39 -19.82
CA PRO A 64 -12.34 -6.61 -20.22
C PRO A 64 -12.15 -5.15 -19.79
N ILE A 65 -11.59 -4.35 -20.70
CA ILE A 65 -11.23 -2.94 -20.48
C ILE A 65 -12.42 -2.12 -19.95
N VAL A 66 -13.65 -2.41 -20.38
CA VAL A 66 -14.86 -1.70 -19.93
C VAL A 66 -15.06 -1.80 -18.42
N ASP A 67 -14.91 -2.99 -17.85
CA ASP A 67 -15.17 -3.27 -16.44
C ASP A 67 -14.00 -2.85 -15.55
N ILE A 68 -12.76 -3.16 -15.95
CA ILE A 68 -11.56 -2.70 -15.22
C ILE A 68 -11.48 -1.17 -15.18
N THR A 69 -11.80 -0.48 -16.29
CA THR A 69 -11.85 1.00 -16.30
C THR A 69 -12.92 1.53 -15.33
N ARG A 70 -14.09 0.89 -15.25
CA ARG A 70 -15.15 1.27 -14.31
C ARG A 70 -14.70 1.07 -12.86
N GLN A 71 -14.11 -0.08 -12.53
CA GLN A 71 -13.61 -0.38 -11.20
C GLN A 71 -12.50 0.60 -10.77
N TYR A 72 -11.52 0.82 -11.66
CA TYR A 72 -10.42 1.75 -11.44
C TYR A 72 -10.92 3.18 -11.16
N LEU A 73 -11.80 3.72 -12.03
CA LEU A 73 -12.38 5.05 -11.82
C LEU A 73 -13.25 5.13 -10.55
N GLY A 74 -13.88 4.03 -10.13
CA GLY A 74 -14.56 3.93 -8.84
C GLY A 74 -13.61 4.08 -7.66
N TYR A 75 -12.49 3.34 -7.67
CA TYR A 75 -11.46 3.42 -6.63
C TYR A 75 -10.85 4.83 -6.54
N ILE A 76 -10.52 5.45 -7.67
CA ILE A 76 -10.02 6.84 -7.72
C ILE A 76 -11.04 7.85 -7.16
N LYS A 77 -12.35 7.64 -7.33
CA LYS A 77 -13.37 8.51 -6.71
C LYS A 77 -13.42 8.33 -5.20
N MET A 78 -13.40 7.09 -4.71
CA MET A 78 -13.36 6.81 -3.28
C MET A 78 -12.13 7.44 -2.60
N LEU A 79 -10.96 7.41 -3.25
CA LEU A 79 -9.76 8.14 -2.77
C LEU A 79 -10.01 9.65 -2.64
N LYS A 80 -10.71 10.28 -3.60
CA LYS A 80 -11.05 11.72 -3.54
C LYS A 80 -12.02 12.03 -2.41
N GLU A 81 -13.05 11.20 -2.22
CA GLU A 81 -14.06 11.39 -1.18
C GLU A 81 -13.46 11.28 0.23
N LEU A 82 -12.41 10.48 0.39
CA LEU A 82 -11.63 10.35 1.62
C LEU A 82 -10.55 11.45 1.82
N ASN A 83 -10.52 12.47 0.95
CA ASN A 83 -9.52 13.54 0.92
C ASN A 83 -8.05 13.04 0.85
N LEU A 84 -7.81 11.89 0.23
CA LEU A 84 -6.46 11.38 0.00
C LEU A 84 -5.84 12.09 -1.21
N GLU A 85 -4.56 12.47 -1.08
CA GLU A 85 -3.81 13.09 -2.17
C GLU A 85 -3.51 12.05 -3.25
N ILE A 86 -3.99 12.30 -4.47
CA ILE A 86 -3.88 11.35 -5.59
C ILE A 86 -2.70 11.77 -6.46
N ALA A 87 -1.68 10.90 -6.55
CA ALA A 87 -0.54 11.12 -7.41
C ALA A 87 -0.94 11.21 -8.89
N GLY A 88 -0.22 12.04 -9.65
CA GLY A 88 -0.50 12.30 -11.07
C GLY A 88 -0.58 11.05 -11.93
N ASP A 89 0.24 10.03 -11.61
CA ASP A 89 0.31 8.75 -12.33
C ASP A 89 -1.04 8.01 -12.37
N PHE A 90 -1.86 8.12 -11.32
CA PHE A 90 -3.21 7.55 -11.31
C PHE A 90 -4.17 8.28 -12.26
N LEU A 91 -4.00 9.59 -12.43
CA LEU A 91 -4.79 10.38 -13.37
C LEU A 91 -4.35 10.12 -14.82
N VAL A 92 -3.04 9.97 -15.05
CA VAL A 92 -2.49 9.55 -16.35
C VAL A 92 -3.06 8.18 -16.73
N MET A 93 -2.99 7.19 -15.84
CA MET A 93 -3.55 5.86 -16.12
C MET A 93 -5.08 5.86 -16.27
N ALA A 94 -5.82 6.71 -15.55
CA ALA A 94 -7.25 6.90 -15.79
C ALA A 94 -7.52 7.39 -17.23
N ALA A 95 -6.75 8.35 -17.72
CA ALA A 95 -6.87 8.85 -19.09
C ALA A 95 -6.50 7.78 -20.13
N THR A 96 -5.41 7.02 -19.90
CA THR A 96 -5.00 5.91 -20.76
C THR A 96 -6.09 4.84 -20.87
N LEU A 97 -6.70 4.43 -19.76
CA LEU A 97 -7.79 3.44 -19.77
C LEU A 97 -9.03 3.94 -20.50
N ILE A 98 -9.40 5.22 -20.34
CA ILE A 98 -10.50 5.84 -21.09
C ILE A 98 -10.18 5.90 -22.59
N HIS A 99 -8.94 6.19 -22.97
CA HIS A 99 -8.50 6.21 -24.36
C HIS A 99 -8.57 4.82 -25.01
N ILE A 100 -8.01 3.79 -24.36
CA ILE A 100 -8.09 2.40 -24.83
C ILE A 100 -9.56 1.96 -24.95
N LYS A 101 -10.38 2.25 -23.92
CA LYS A 101 -11.82 1.96 -23.94
C LYS A 101 -12.52 2.63 -25.13
N SER A 102 -12.19 3.88 -25.43
CA SER A 102 -12.76 4.59 -26.58
C SER A 102 -12.35 3.90 -27.89
N LYS A 103 -11.05 3.63 -28.08
CA LYS A 103 -10.54 3.00 -29.31
C LYS A 103 -11.11 1.58 -29.53
N MET A 104 -11.38 0.81 -28.47
CA MET A 104 -12.02 -0.51 -28.57
C MET A 104 -13.54 -0.49 -28.81
N LEU A 105 -14.22 0.63 -28.56
CA LEU A 105 -15.69 0.75 -28.74
C LEU A 105 -16.09 1.51 -30.00
N LEU A 106 -15.16 2.18 -30.67
CA LEU A 106 -15.38 2.79 -31.97
C LEU A 106 -15.31 1.72 -33.08
N PRO A 107 -16.15 1.82 -34.12
CA PRO A 107 -15.98 0.99 -35.31
C PRO A 107 -14.62 1.30 -35.98
N PRO A 108 -13.98 0.31 -36.63
CA PRO A 108 -12.76 0.56 -37.39
C PRO A 108 -13.03 1.49 -38.58
N ASP A 109 -12.04 2.32 -38.93
CA ASP A 109 -12.13 3.18 -40.12
C ASP A 109 -12.17 2.31 -41.38
N GLU A 110 -13.11 2.58 -42.30
CA GLU A 110 -13.33 1.79 -43.52
C GLU A 110 -12.10 1.76 -44.47
N ASP A 111 -11.17 2.71 -44.32
CA ASP A 111 -9.91 2.80 -45.09
C ASP A 111 -8.74 1.98 -44.51
N GLN A 112 -8.90 1.36 -43.32
CA GLN A 112 -7.86 0.53 -42.68
C GLN A 112 -8.09 -0.96 -42.95
N SER A 113 -7.12 -1.61 -43.60
CA SER A 113 -7.09 -3.08 -43.75
C SER A 113 -7.04 -3.77 -42.38
N GLU A 114 -7.94 -4.73 -42.14
CA GLU A 114 -8.13 -5.42 -40.85
C GLU A 114 -6.84 -6.03 -40.28
N ASP A 115 -5.91 -6.46 -41.15
CA ASP A 115 -4.61 -7.05 -40.77
C ASP A 115 -3.64 -6.11 -40.02
N VAL A 116 -3.95 -4.80 -39.94
CA VAL A 116 -3.05 -3.77 -39.35
C VAL A 116 -3.56 -3.26 -37.99
N ILE A 117 -4.75 -3.68 -37.54
CA ILE A 117 -5.35 -3.22 -36.28
C ILE A 117 -4.72 -3.97 -35.10
N GLU A 118 -3.55 -3.51 -34.65
CA GLU A 118 -2.92 -3.97 -33.42
C GLU A 118 -3.83 -3.70 -32.21
N ASP A 119 -4.01 -4.71 -31.35
CA ASP A 119 -4.89 -4.64 -30.17
C ASP A 119 -4.41 -3.49 -29.24
N PRO A 120 -5.22 -2.43 -29.02
CA PRO A 120 -4.79 -1.26 -28.27
C PRO A 120 -4.52 -1.51 -26.77
N ARG A 121 -4.83 -2.69 -26.23
CA ARG A 121 -4.41 -3.08 -24.86
C ARG A 121 -3.06 -3.82 -24.80
N THR A 122 -2.44 -4.16 -25.93
CA THR A 122 -1.17 -4.93 -25.98
C THR A 122 -0.06 -4.30 -25.12
N GLU A 123 0.16 -3.00 -25.27
CA GLU A 123 1.15 -2.25 -24.49
C GLU A 123 0.84 -2.28 -22.98
N LEU A 124 -0.44 -2.17 -22.59
CA LEU A 124 -0.86 -2.22 -21.19
C LEU A 124 -0.62 -3.62 -20.59
N VAL A 125 -0.97 -4.68 -21.31
CA VAL A 125 -0.75 -6.07 -20.89
C VAL A 125 0.74 -6.34 -20.69
N GLN A 126 1.59 -5.89 -21.62
CA GLN A 126 3.05 -6.04 -21.51
C GLN A 126 3.60 -5.37 -20.24
N ARG A 127 3.22 -4.11 -19.98
CA ARG A 127 3.64 -3.37 -18.77
C ARG A 127 3.15 -4.02 -17.47
N LEU A 128 1.94 -4.61 -17.46
CA LEU A 128 1.40 -5.32 -16.30
C LEU A 128 2.16 -6.62 -16.02
N LEU A 129 2.51 -7.39 -17.06
CA LEU A 129 3.33 -8.60 -16.95
C LEU A 129 4.76 -8.30 -16.46
N GLU A 130 5.37 -7.25 -16.99
CA GLU A 130 6.70 -6.79 -16.56
C GLU A 130 6.69 -6.37 -15.08
N TYR A 131 5.75 -5.51 -14.68
CA TYR A 131 5.59 -5.09 -13.28
C TYR A 131 5.28 -6.28 -12.36
N GLN A 132 4.48 -7.26 -12.80
CA GLN A 132 4.24 -8.49 -12.04
C GLN A 132 5.54 -9.26 -11.79
N SER A 133 6.37 -9.45 -12.83
CA SER A 133 7.67 -10.14 -12.72
C SER A 133 8.60 -9.46 -11.71
N TYR A 134 8.67 -8.12 -11.74
CA TYR A 134 9.42 -7.34 -10.75
C TYR A 134 8.84 -7.44 -9.34
N LYS A 135 7.50 -7.43 -9.18
CA LYS A 135 6.83 -7.56 -7.88
C LYS A 135 7.07 -8.94 -7.26
N ASP A 136 7.00 -10.00 -8.06
CA ASP A 136 7.28 -11.37 -7.61
C ASP A 136 8.78 -11.52 -7.26
N SER A 137 9.69 -10.95 -8.06
CA SER A 137 11.13 -10.90 -7.77
C SER A 137 11.42 -10.15 -6.46
N SER A 138 10.82 -8.98 -6.26
CA SER A 138 10.91 -8.20 -5.02
C SER A 138 10.48 -9.00 -3.79
N LEU A 139 9.38 -9.76 -3.90
CA LEU A 139 8.94 -10.66 -2.82
C LEU A 139 9.96 -11.78 -2.52
N HIS A 140 10.65 -12.31 -3.53
CA HIS A 140 11.76 -13.26 -3.33
C HIS A 140 12.97 -12.62 -2.65
N LEU A 141 13.31 -11.37 -2.99
CA LEU A 141 14.39 -10.63 -2.32
C LEU A 141 14.03 -10.32 -0.86
N ARG A 142 12.81 -9.86 -0.58
CA ARG A 142 12.35 -9.57 0.80
C ARG A 142 12.40 -10.81 1.71
N LYS A 143 12.02 -11.99 1.21
CA LYS A 143 12.19 -13.26 1.95
C LYS A 143 13.66 -13.56 2.28
N ARG A 144 14.60 -13.21 1.40
CA ARG A 144 16.04 -13.37 1.67
C ARG A 144 16.55 -12.37 2.71
N GLU A 145 16.10 -11.12 2.63
CA GLU A 145 16.37 -10.08 3.63
C GLU A 145 15.86 -10.51 5.02
N GLU A 146 14.61 -10.99 5.11
CA GLU A 146 14.02 -11.53 6.34
C GLU A 146 14.85 -12.67 6.95
N MET A 147 15.38 -13.58 6.11
CA MET A 147 16.31 -14.62 6.58
C MET A 147 17.65 -14.04 7.05
N TRP A 148 18.24 -13.11 6.29
CA TRP A 148 19.53 -12.50 6.61
C TRP A 148 19.49 -11.64 7.88
N LYS A 149 18.36 -10.99 8.17
CA LYS A 149 18.14 -10.21 9.39
C LYS A 149 18.29 -11.03 10.68
N ASN A 150 18.15 -12.35 10.61
CA ASN A 150 18.34 -13.27 11.74
C ASN A 150 19.78 -13.81 11.85
N ILE A 151 20.70 -13.41 10.96
CA ILE A 151 22.11 -13.82 10.97
C ILE A 151 22.94 -12.74 11.67
N PHE A 152 23.30 -12.99 12.92
CA PHE A 152 24.19 -12.11 13.67
C PHE A 152 25.65 -12.40 13.32
N THR A 153 26.34 -11.40 12.75
CA THR A 153 27.79 -11.47 12.54
C THR A 153 28.53 -11.16 13.83
N ARG A 154 29.69 -11.82 14.05
CA ARG A 154 30.59 -11.44 15.14
C ARG A 154 31.30 -10.14 14.73
N SER A 155 31.26 -9.11 15.57
CA SER A 155 32.10 -7.92 15.37
C SER A 155 33.57 -8.35 15.32
N ILE A 156 34.29 -7.86 14.33
CA ILE A 156 35.74 -8.03 14.23
C ILE A 156 36.33 -7.34 15.48
N PRO A 157 37.22 -7.99 16.25
CA PRO A 157 37.89 -7.31 17.36
C PRO A 157 38.69 -6.11 16.82
N ASP A 158 38.83 -5.06 17.63
CA ASP A 158 39.48 -3.82 17.21
C ASP A 158 40.84 -4.10 16.56
N LYS A 159 41.03 -3.57 15.34
CA LYS A 159 42.24 -3.79 14.53
C LYS A 159 43.53 -3.40 15.27
N ASP A 160 43.42 -2.47 16.22
CA ASP A 160 44.47 -2.00 17.12
C ASP A 160 45.12 -3.12 17.95
N SER A 161 44.46 -4.29 18.07
CA SER A 161 45.02 -5.49 18.72
C SER A 161 45.88 -6.38 17.80
N LEU A 162 46.03 -6.00 16.53
CA LEU A 162 46.79 -6.73 15.52
C LEU A 162 47.89 -5.83 14.94
N GLU A 163 49.07 -5.86 15.55
CA GLU A 163 50.30 -5.23 15.03
C GLU A 163 50.74 -5.89 13.70
N PHE A 164 50.13 -5.46 12.60
CA PHE A 164 50.64 -5.70 11.26
C PHE A 164 51.52 -4.53 10.84
N ASP A 165 52.85 -4.73 10.86
CA ASP A 165 53.80 -3.85 10.15
C ASP A 165 53.36 -3.76 8.69
N SER A 166 52.75 -2.63 8.34
CA SER A 166 52.16 -2.37 7.03
C SER A 166 52.70 -1.04 6.54
N GLU A 167 53.47 -1.05 5.45
CA GLU A 167 53.65 0.16 4.65
C GLU A 167 52.26 0.69 4.24
N PRO A 168 52.07 2.01 4.08
CA PRO A 168 50.78 2.56 3.68
C PRO A 168 50.47 2.17 2.24
N GLU A 169 49.79 1.03 2.07
CA GLU A 169 49.14 0.68 0.80
C GLU A 169 48.19 1.82 0.42
N LEU A 170 48.39 2.38 -0.78
CA LEU A 170 47.39 3.29 -1.35
C LEU A 170 46.12 2.47 -1.60
N PHE A 171 45.15 2.62 -0.70
CA PHE A 171 43.80 2.14 -0.92
C PHE A 171 43.21 2.86 -2.14
N ASP A 172 43.04 2.13 -3.24
CA ASP A 172 42.22 2.55 -4.38
C ASP A 172 40.73 2.48 -3.98
N ALA A 173 40.32 3.42 -3.12
CA ALA A 173 38.99 3.50 -2.55
C ALA A 173 38.13 4.48 -3.35
N ASN A 174 36.98 4.00 -3.82
CA ASN A 174 36.00 4.78 -4.55
C ASN A 174 34.98 5.41 -3.57
N VAL A 175 34.20 6.38 -4.05
CA VAL A 175 33.09 7.00 -3.29
C VAL A 175 32.08 5.96 -2.81
N PHE A 176 31.86 4.89 -3.59
CA PHE A 176 31.01 3.77 -3.20
C PHE A 176 31.54 2.98 -1.99
N ASP A 177 32.85 2.91 -1.79
CA ASP A 177 33.44 2.24 -0.63
C ASP A 177 33.25 3.08 0.65
N LEU A 178 33.36 4.41 0.55
CA LEU A 178 33.01 5.31 1.66
C LEU A 178 31.53 5.21 2.03
N ILE A 179 30.63 5.17 1.04
CA ILE A 179 29.18 5.00 1.30
C ILE A 179 28.91 3.64 1.95
N SER A 180 29.54 2.58 1.46
CA SER A 180 29.40 1.22 2.00
C SER A 180 29.97 1.08 3.42
N ALA A 181 31.01 1.84 3.77
CA ALA A 181 31.58 1.89 5.11
C ALA A 181 30.71 2.68 6.10
N PHE A 182 29.97 3.70 5.64
CA PHE A 182 29.07 4.50 6.49
C PHE A 182 27.71 3.82 6.75
N GLN A 183 27.25 2.97 5.83
CA GLN A 183 25.97 2.26 5.94
C GLN A 183 26.05 0.93 6.72
N LYS A 184 27.22 0.60 7.30
CA LYS A 184 27.53 -0.68 7.94
C LYS A 184 27.65 -0.57 9.46
#